data_AF-A0A318J328-F1
#
_entry.id   AF-A0A318J328-F1
#
_cell.length_a   1.000
_cell.length_b   1.000
_cell.length_c   1.000
_cell.angle_alpha   90.00
_cell.angle_beta   90.00
_cell.angle_gamma   90.00
#
_symmetry.space_group_name_H-M   'P 1'
#
loop_
_entity.id
_entity.type
_entity.pdbx_description
1 polymer ?
#
loop_
_entity_poly.entity_id
_entity_poly.type
_entity_poly.pdbx_seq_one_letter_code
_entity_poly.pdbx_strand_id
1 'polypeptide(L)'
;MNLSALLWRNWDLRSRLFLIILLPVIYMFCSMVWYTYHSRLEEGKGELAERAYVVSTALAESVEYNLLTKNLPALKSTMTDVMLSDRSIYRIDVLDAEKKDVLHIISVEKILSTERYVEVPVKRQLVWVNLLQDAQKTRTDIAPAEASKAANESMGNKGKNADVLGYVRVSMSATRMLAKHSQRFAFELAISALALFVSAILAVYLSQSLTRPLQIAIETLREIREGDYSSTLEVTTGGEIGDLQTSINAMSLSLQQAKQDLENKVQERTRDLMESRNEALKANAEKRKLIQKVHSIVEDERKSIAIEIHDELNASLIAARLEAQRIQHLATQIEATEVTAEIQERAKAITKLTLDLYANGRNLVRRLRPEVLDMLGLQGAVEDMLRHYNSNVQGCQFHFDSDGDFSGLDSGLAISVYRIIQEALSNVMKHAQATQVEVALTMLEEQNSLQIEVSDNGQGFDIHHSSAGIGITGMRERVAAFHGEIELQSSAEEGTQLIIRFPVAPV
;
A
#
# COMPACT_ATOMS: atom_id res chain seq x y z
N MET A 1 20.96 2.24 -19.40
CA MET A 1 20.81 2.43 -17.94
C MET A 1 21.30 3.82 -17.57
N ASN A 2 20.52 4.60 -16.81
CA ASN A 2 20.93 5.95 -16.39
C ASN A 2 21.91 5.86 -15.20
N LEU A 3 23.21 6.10 -15.43
CA LEU A 3 24.21 6.18 -14.35
C LEU A 3 23.86 7.28 -13.32
N SER A 4 23.26 8.37 -13.80
CA SER A 4 22.72 9.45 -12.96
C SER A 4 21.69 8.96 -11.94
N ALA A 5 20.82 8.01 -12.31
CA ALA A 5 19.80 7.47 -11.41
C ALA A 5 20.38 6.59 -10.29
N LEU A 6 21.56 5.96 -10.49
CA LEU A 6 22.26 5.24 -9.42
C LEU A 6 23.03 6.19 -8.49
N LEU A 7 23.85 7.10 -9.06
CA LEU A 7 24.75 7.96 -8.29
C LEU A 7 24.04 8.76 -7.18
N TRP A 8 22.85 9.28 -7.49
CA TRP A 8 22.12 10.15 -6.58
C TRP A 8 21.14 9.43 -5.65
N ARG A 9 20.91 8.12 -5.79
CA ARG A 9 19.75 7.40 -5.21
C ARG A 9 19.51 7.67 -3.73
N ASN A 10 20.58 7.72 -2.92
CA ASN A 10 20.53 7.86 -1.46
C ASN A 10 20.74 9.30 -0.95
N TRP A 11 20.84 10.30 -1.83
CA TRP A 11 21.08 11.70 -1.45
C TRP A 11 19.77 12.45 -1.19
N ASP A 12 19.70 13.24 -0.12
CA ASP A 12 18.61 14.21 0.08
C ASP A 12 18.62 15.26 -1.04
N LEU A 13 17.42 15.71 -1.47
CA LEU A 13 17.22 16.65 -2.56
C LEU A 13 17.98 17.97 -2.33
N ARG A 14 18.03 18.43 -1.08
CA ARG A 14 18.77 19.64 -0.66
C ARG A 14 20.26 19.51 -0.96
N SER A 15 20.87 18.38 -0.59
CA SER A 15 22.28 18.09 -0.87
C SER A 15 22.58 17.94 -2.36
N ARG A 16 21.66 17.34 -3.14
CA ARG A 16 21.80 17.27 -4.62
C ARG A 16 21.80 18.67 -5.23
N LEU A 17 20.80 19.48 -4.91
CA LEU A 17 20.64 20.82 -5.51
C LEU A 17 21.82 21.74 -5.15
N PHE A 18 22.25 21.70 -3.89
CA PHE A 18 23.43 22.44 -3.42
C PHE A 18 24.71 22.03 -4.16
N LEU A 19 24.96 20.73 -4.35
CA LEU A 19 26.14 20.27 -5.09
C LEU A 19 26.09 20.69 -6.57
N ILE A 20 24.93 20.57 -7.21
CA ILE A 20 24.72 20.95 -8.63
C ILE A 20 24.99 22.44 -8.85
N ILE A 21 24.56 23.31 -7.94
CA ILE A 21 24.78 24.76 -8.04
C ILE A 21 26.24 25.13 -7.71
N LEU A 22 26.82 24.53 -6.67
CA LEU A 22 28.12 24.97 -6.14
C LEU A 22 29.33 24.38 -6.87
N LEU A 23 29.25 23.14 -7.36
CA LEU A 23 30.39 22.44 -7.98
C LEU A 23 30.96 23.17 -9.22
N PRO A 24 30.15 23.72 -10.15
CA PRO A 24 30.66 24.54 -11.26
C PRO A 24 31.36 25.81 -10.80
N VAL A 25 30.88 26.45 -9.73
CA VAL A 25 31.46 27.69 -9.19
C VAL A 25 32.80 27.40 -8.50
N ILE A 26 32.89 26.32 -7.73
CA ILE A 26 34.17 25.85 -7.15
C ILE A 26 35.17 25.52 -8.26
N TYR A 27 34.75 24.81 -9.31
CA TYR A 27 35.62 24.49 -10.45
C TYR A 27 36.14 25.76 -11.14
N MET A 28 35.27 26.73 -11.41
CA MET A 28 35.64 28.01 -12.01
C MET A 28 36.60 28.81 -11.11
N PHE A 29 36.34 28.87 -9.80
CA PHE A 29 37.23 29.51 -8.82
C PHE A 29 38.62 28.85 -8.81
N CYS A 30 38.70 27.53 -8.67
CA CYS A 30 39.97 26.80 -8.66
C CYS A 30 40.75 26.98 -9.98
N SER A 31 40.06 26.93 -11.12
CA SER A 31 40.65 27.17 -12.44
C SER A 31 41.20 28.60 -12.60
N MET A 32 40.46 29.61 -12.11
CA MET A 32 40.89 31.01 -12.17
C MET A 32 42.08 31.30 -11.23
N VAL A 33 42.08 30.74 -10.02
CA VAL A 33 43.21 30.85 -9.08
C VAL A 33 44.45 30.14 -9.63
N TRP A 34 44.30 28.97 -10.26
CA TRP A 34 45.38 28.26 -10.93
C TRP A 34 45.97 29.07 -12.10
N TYR A 35 45.10 29.59 -12.98
CA TYR A 35 45.51 30.40 -14.14
C TYR A 35 46.24 31.68 -13.72
N THR A 36 45.67 32.46 -12.79
CA THR A 36 46.28 33.71 -12.32
C THR A 36 47.60 33.48 -11.58
N TYR A 37 47.73 32.38 -10.84
CA TYR A 37 49.00 31.99 -10.22
C TYR A 37 50.07 31.64 -11.27
N HIS A 38 49.73 30.87 -12.30
CA HIS A 38 50.67 30.49 -13.36
C HIS A 38 51.08 31.67 -14.26
N SER A 39 50.15 32.51 -14.73
CA SER A 39 50.45 33.67 -15.58
C SER A 39 51.49 34.59 -14.93
N ARG A 40 51.29 34.92 -13.65
CA ARG A 40 52.22 35.76 -12.85
C ARG A 40 53.60 35.13 -12.66
N LEU A 41 53.67 33.80 -12.58
CA LEU A 41 54.94 33.06 -12.52
C LEU A 41 55.70 33.06 -13.86
N GLU A 42 55.08 33.43 -14.97
CA GLU A 42 55.71 33.55 -16.29
C GLU A 42 56.04 35.01 -16.61
N GLU A 43 55.08 35.92 -16.44
CA GLU A 43 55.27 37.38 -16.51
C GLU A 43 56.48 37.84 -15.69
N GLY A 44 56.54 37.44 -14.41
CA GLY A 44 57.62 37.81 -13.50
C GLY A 44 58.99 37.26 -13.89
N LYS A 45 59.07 36.20 -14.70
CA LYS A 45 60.34 35.70 -15.28
C LYS A 45 60.73 36.48 -16.52
N GLY A 46 59.76 36.93 -17.32
CA GLY A 46 59.97 37.75 -18.51
C GLY A 46 60.55 39.11 -18.18
N GLU A 47 59.87 39.89 -17.32
CA GLU A 47 60.33 41.24 -16.95
C GLU A 47 61.75 41.26 -16.37
N LEU A 48 62.12 40.25 -15.57
CA LEU A 48 63.47 40.15 -14.99
C LEU A 48 64.56 39.94 -16.05
N ALA A 49 64.28 39.14 -17.09
CA ALA A 49 65.24 38.91 -18.16
C ALA A 49 65.44 40.16 -19.03
N GLU A 50 64.36 40.89 -19.33
CA GLU A 50 64.40 42.15 -20.08
C GLU A 50 65.14 43.24 -19.30
N ARG A 51 64.81 43.45 -18.02
CA ARG A 51 65.49 44.41 -17.14
C ARG A 51 66.98 44.08 -16.98
N ALA A 52 67.32 42.80 -16.78
CA ALA A 52 68.72 42.37 -16.70
C ALA A 52 69.49 42.66 -17.99
N TYR A 53 68.87 42.52 -19.16
CA TYR A 53 69.47 42.89 -20.46
C TYR A 53 69.69 44.39 -20.61
N VAL A 54 68.68 45.22 -20.29
CA VAL A 54 68.79 46.69 -20.34
C VAL A 54 69.87 47.20 -19.40
N VAL A 55 69.89 46.72 -18.14
CA VAL A 55 70.90 47.12 -17.14
C VAL A 55 72.30 46.63 -17.53
N SER A 56 72.45 45.40 -18.05
CA SER A 56 73.74 44.91 -18.54
C SER A 56 74.27 45.76 -19.70
N THR A 57 73.38 46.26 -20.57
CA THR A 57 73.75 47.10 -21.73
C THR A 57 74.20 48.49 -21.30
N ALA A 58 73.43 49.17 -20.43
CA ALA A 58 73.80 50.48 -19.90
C ALA A 58 75.08 50.43 -19.02
N LEU A 59 75.26 49.33 -18.29
CA LEU A 59 76.54 49.07 -17.60
C LEU A 59 77.67 48.90 -18.61
N ALA A 60 77.51 48.12 -19.68
CA ALA A 60 78.58 47.88 -20.65
C ALA A 60 79.15 49.19 -21.24
N GLU A 61 78.31 50.19 -21.53
CA GLU A 61 78.73 51.51 -21.99
C GLU A 61 79.52 52.29 -20.91
N SER A 62 79.02 52.35 -19.66
CA SER A 62 79.71 53.06 -18.56
C SER A 62 80.97 52.36 -18.03
N VAL A 63 81.07 51.04 -18.24
CA VAL A 63 82.21 50.22 -17.85
C VAL A 63 83.38 50.33 -18.84
N GLU A 64 83.11 50.65 -20.12
CA GLU A 64 84.12 50.76 -21.19
C GLU A 64 85.31 51.66 -20.79
N TYR A 65 85.04 52.89 -20.38
CA TYR A 65 86.06 53.87 -19.98
C TYR A 65 86.87 53.41 -18.76
N ASN A 66 86.21 52.78 -17.79
CA ASN A 66 86.84 52.34 -16.55
C ASN A 66 87.73 51.09 -16.74
N LEU A 67 87.37 50.20 -17.68
CA LEU A 67 88.25 49.11 -18.13
C LEU A 67 89.47 49.65 -18.90
N LEU A 68 89.25 50.55 -19.87
CA LEU A 68 90.32 51.17 -20.66
C LEU A 68 91.35 51.91 -19.80
N THR A 69 90.90 52.58 -18.73
CA THR A 69 91.77 53.31 -17.78
C THR A 69 92.26 52.45 -16.61
N LYS A 70 91.84 51.19 -16.50
CA LYS A 70 92.09 50.26 -15.38
C LYS A 70 91.72 50.82 -13.99
N ASN A 71 90.75 51.75 -13.93
CA ASN A 71 90.34 52.41 -12.70
C ASN A 71 89.35 51.55 -11.90
N LEU A 72 89.85 50.47 -11.31
CA LEU A 72 89.05 49.54 -10.51
C LEU A 72 88.30 50.21 -9.33
N PRO A 73 88.85 51.23 -8.62
CA PRO A 73 88.08 51.97 -7.61
C PRO A 73 86.86 52.70 -8.18
N ALA A 74 86.99 53.40 -9.31
CA ALA A 74 85.86 54.08 -9.95
C ALA A 74 84.83 53.08 -10.50
N LEU A 75 85.29 52.01 -11.17
CA LEU A 75 84.45 50.90 -11.63
C LEU A 75 83.61 50.32 -10.49
N LYS A 76 84.24 50.09 -9.32
CA LYS A 76 83.55 49.58 -8.13
C LYS A 76 82.50 50.56 -7.61
N SER A 77 82.75 51.88 -7.64
CA SER A 77 81.72 52.87 -7.31
C SER A 77 80.54 52.75 -8.28
N THR A 78 80.76 52.90 -9.58
CA THR A 78 79.68 52.88 -10.59
C THR A 78 78.83 51.62 -10.52
N MET A 79 79.44 50.44 -10.35
CA MET A 79 78.69 49.19 -10.15
C MET A 79 77.91 49.18 -8.82
N THR A 80 78.45 49.74 -7.74
CA THR A 80 77.75 49.87 -6.45
C THR A 80 76.58 50.85 -6.56
N ASP A 81 76.77 51.99 -7.21
CA ASP A 81 75.77 53.04 -7.40
C ASP A 81 74.59 52.53 -8.23
N VAL A 82 74.85 51.75 -9.29
CA VAL A 82 73.81 51.07 -10.09
C VAL A 82 73.08 49.99 -9.27
N MET A 83 73.79 49.20 -8.45
CA MET A 83 73.18 48.18 -7.58
C MET A 83 72.37 48.78 -6.41
N LEU A 84 72.73 49.99 -5.95
CA LEU A 84 71.95 50.75 -4.96
C LEU A 84 70.70 51.37 -5.57
N SER A 85 70.77 51.76 -6.86
CA SER A 85 69.66 52.32 -7.64
C SER A 85 68.60 51.26 -7.98
N ASP A 86 68.97 50.15 -8.63
CA ASP A 86 68.07 49.01 -8.84
C ASP A 86 68.37 47.85 -7.87
N ARG A 87 67.64 47.86 -6.76
CA ARG A 87 67.67 46.82 -5.71
C ARG A 87 67.10 45.46 -6.15
N SER A 88 66.74 45.29 -7.42
CA SER A 88 66.44 43.99 -8.04
C SER A 88 67.72 43.24 -8.46
N ILE A 89 68.85 43.96 -8.59
CA ILE A 89 70.16 43.39 -8.90
C ILE A 89 70.69 42.61 -7.69
N TYR A 90 71.00 41.34 -7.91
CA TYR A 90 71.60 40.45 -6.92
C TYR A 90 73.14 40.44 -7.02
N ARG A 91 73.67 40.38 -8.24
CA ARG A 91 75.10 40.30 -8.53
C ARG A 91 75.42 40.95 -9.88
N ILE A 92 76.54 41.66 -9.95
CA ILE A 92 77.15 42.16 -11.19
C ILE A 92 78.58 41.62 -11.26
N ASP A 93 78.92 40.92 -12.33
CA ASP A 93 80.29 40.54 -12.68
C ASP A 93 80.75 41.33 -13.90
N VAL A 94 81.99 41.82 -13.85
CA VAL A 94 82.72 42.33 -15.01
C VAL A 94 83.83 41.34 -15.32
N LEU A 95 83.79 40.80 -16.53
CA LEU A 95 84.69 39.77 -17.05
C LEU A 95 85.62 40.37 -18.11
N ASP A 96 86.84 39.85 -18.20
CA ASP A 96 87.79 40.17 -19.27
C ASP A 96 87.34 39.56 -20.62
N ALA A 97 88.02 39.87 -21.72
CA ALA A 97 87.77 39.28 -23.04
C ALA A 97 87.89 37.73 -23.03
N GLU A 98 88.73 37.17 -22.15
CA GLU A 98 88.86 35.72 -21.89
C GLU A 98 87.78 35.17 -20.92
N LYS A 99 86.75 35.96 -20.59
CA LYS A 99 85.66 35.65 -19.63
C LYS A 99 86.11 35.35 -18.20
N LYS A 100 87.27 35.85 -17.80
CA LYS A 100 87.82 35.74 -16.44
C LYS A 100 87.31 36.88 -15.56
N ASP A 101 86.96 36.61 -14.30
CA ASP A 101 86.49 37.64 -13.35
C ASP A 101 87.55 38.74 -13.16
N VAL A 102 87.17 40.00 -13.45
CA VAL A 102 87.97 41.21 -13.18
C VAL A 102 87.49 41.87 -11.90
N LEU A 103 86.16 42.02 -11.74
CA LEU A 103 85.53 42.55 -10.54
C LEU A 103 84.09 42.03 -10.42
N HIS A 104 83.71 41.57 -9.24
CA HIS A 104 82.31 41.23 -8.93
C HIS A 104 81.81 42.04 -7.73
N ILE A 105 80.52 42.35 -7.73
CA ILE A 105 79.79 42.91 -6.58
C ILE A 105 78.52 42.08 -6.37
N ILE A 106 78.28 41.70 -5.11
CA ILE A 106 77.10 40.95 -4.67
C ILE A 106 76.33 41.83 -3.69
N SER A 107 74.99 41.79 -3.76
CA SER A 107 74.12 42.52 -2.85
C SER A 107 74.32 42.09 -1.39
N VAL A 108 74.26 43.04 -0.47
CA VAL A 108 74.43 42.82 0.97
C VAL A 108 73.21 42.08 1.58
N GLU A 109 72.06 42.13 0.91
CA GLU A 109 70.86 41.41 1.33
C GLU A 109 70.95 39.92 0.95
N LYS A 110 70.58 39.04 1.89
CA LYS A 110 70.58 37.57 1.72
C LYS A 110 69.41 37.13 0.82
N ILE A 111 69.53 37.45 -0.46
CA ILE A 111 68.57 37.19 -1.52
C ILE A 111 68.80 35.76 -2.06
N LEU A 112 67.73 34.99 -2.19
CA LEU A 112 67.77 33.70 -2.89
C LEU A 112 68.05 33.93 -4.38
N SER A 113 69.13 33.31 -4.87
CA SER A 113 69.62 33.44 -6.23
C SER A 113 69.20 32.24 -7.09
N THR A 114 68.57 32.51 -8.23
CA THR A 114 68.50 31.57 -9.34
C THR A 114 69.67 31.87 -10.29
N GLU A 115 70.36 30.86 -10.84
CA GLU A 115 71.57 31.04 -11.67
C GLU A 115 71.32 31.65 -13.08
N ARG A 116 70.21 32.36 -13.27
CA ARG A 116 69.91 33.05 -14.53
C ARG A 116 70.54 34.44 -14.52
N TYR A 117 71.52 34.61 -15.39
CA TYR A 117 72.19 35.88 -15.66
C TYR A 117 71.97 36.29 -17.12
N VAL A 118 72.12 37.59 -17.40
CA VAL A 118 72.27 38.11 -18.77
C VAL A 118 73.70 38.60 -18.93
N GLU A 119 74.31 38.34 -20.08
CA GLU A 119 75.72 38.64 -20.38
C GLU A 119 75.81 39.47 -21.66
N VAL A 120 76.40 40.67 -21.58
CA VAL A 120 76.47 41.64 -22.68
C VAL A 120 77.94 42.05 -22.93
N PRO A 121 78.44 42.02 -24.18
CA PRO A 121 79.82 42.38 -24.49
C PRO A 121 80.06 43.90 -24.45
N VAL A 122 81.13 44.31 -23.77
CA VAL A 122 81.65 45.69 -23.79
C VAL A 122 82.41 45.90 -25.10
N LYS A 123 82.01 46.86 -25.92
CA LYS A 123 82.61 47.16 -27.23
C LYS A 123 83.22 48.54 -27.24
N ARG A 124 84.45 48.65 -27.75
CA ARG A 124 85.21 49.91 -27.82
C ARG A 124 84.63 50.91 -28.83
N GLN A 125 84.32 52.14 -28.40
CA GLN A 125 84.03 53.26 -29.31
C GLN A 125 85.30 53.95 -29.83
N LEU A 126 85.20 54.51 -31.04
CA LEU A 126 86.28 55.27 -31.71
C LEU A 126 85.70 56.56 -32.29
N VAL A 127 86.13 57.70 -31.77
CA VAL A 127 85.75 59.04 -32.24
C VAL A 127 86.96 59.71 -32.89
N TRP A 128 86.80 60.21 -34.11
CA TRP A 128 87.84 60.95 -34.84
C TRP A 128 87.49 62.44 -34.86
N VAL A 129 88.49 63.29 -34.59
CA VAL A 129 88.35 64.77 -34.63
C VAL A 129 89.55 65.34 -35.39
N ASN A 130 89.29 66.07 -36.47
CA ASN A 130 90.29 66.80 -37.24
C ASN A 130 90.08 68.31 -37.09
N LEU A 131 91.15 69.07 -36.91
CA LEU A 131 91.14 70.53 -36.88
C LEU A 131 92.05 71.12 -37.96
N LEU A 132 91.47 72.03 -38.75
CA LEU A 132 92.09 73.17 -39.46
C LEU A 132 93.50 73.02 -40.08
N GLN A 133 93.57 73.18 -41.39
CA GLN A 133 94.33 74.31 -41.95
C GLN A 133 93.72 74.78 -43.28
N ASP A 134 93.71 76.10 -43.50
CA ASP A 134 93.06 76.77 -44.62
C ASP A 134 94.02 77.81 -45.23
N ALA A 135 94.39 77.66 -46.50
CA ALA A 135 95.22 78.61 -47.25
C ALA A 135 95.15 78.36 -48.78
N GLN A 136 94.53 79.30 -49.51
CA GLN A 136 95.01 79.99 -50.75
C GLN A 136 95.77 79.17 -51.84
N LYS A 137 95.62 79.34 -53.17
CA LYS A 137 94.98 80.31 -54.10
C LYS A 137 95.29 79.80 -55.54
N THR A 138 94.64 80.12 -56.67
CA THR A 138 93.33 80.70 -57.08
C THR A 138 93.22 80.59 -58.61
N ARG A 139 92.00 80.65 -59.18
CA ARG A 139 91.67 80.86 -60.63
C ARG A 139 91.99 79.68 -61.58
N THR A 140 91.28 79.46 -62.69
CA THR A 140 90.02 80.05 -63.24
C THR A 140 89.35 79.05 -64.19
N ASP A 141 88.01 79.10 -64.27
CA ASP A 141 87.08 78.88 -65.42
C ASP A 141 87.43 77.78 -66.46
N ILE A 142 86.55 76.86 -66.89
CA ILE A 142 85.07 76.87 -67.03
C ILE A 142 84.49 75.51 -66.54
N ALA A 143 83.18 75.44 -66.28
CA ALA A 143 82.47 74.28 -65.69
C ALA A 143 81.32 73.76 -66.59
N PRO A 144 80.74 72.56 -66.35
CA PRO A 144 81.28 71.30 -65.79
C PRO A 144 80.95 70.13 -66.78
N ALA A 145 80.69 68.84 -66.49
CA ALA A 145 80.73 67.94 -65.32
C ALA A 145 80.89 66.48 -65.82
N GLU A 146 81.76 65.65 -65.23
CA GLU A 146 81.72 64.18 -65.38
C GLU A 146 82.59 63.45 -64.31
N ALA A 147 82.78 62.13 -64.44
CA ALA A 147 83.60 61.21 -63.64
C ALA A 147 83.04 60.79 -62.25
N SER A 148 83.31 59.58 -61.71
CA SER A 148 84.10 58.44 -62.23
C SER A 148 83.59 57.07 -61.74
N LYS A 149 84.02 55.99 -62.41
CA LYS A 149 83.91 54.58 -61.99
C LYS A 149 85.30 53.99 -61.76
N ALA A 150 85.41 53.13 -60.73
CA ALA A 150 86.35 52.01 -60.57
C ALA A 150 87.88 52.26 -60.65
N ALA A 151 88.62 51.67 -59.70
CA ALA A 151 89.82 50.87 -59.99
C ALA A 151 90.29 50.03 -58.78
N ASN A 152 90.74 48.81 -59.10
CA ASN A 152 91.75 47.98 -58.43
C ASN A 152 91.54 47.35 -57.04
N GLU A 153 92.16 46.18 -56.94
CA GLU A 153 92.09 45.18 -55.87
C GLU A 153 93.29 45.28 -54.91
N SER A 154 93.44 44.23 -54.08
CA SER A 154 94.68 43.81 -53.39
C SER A 154 95.25 44.71 -52.27
N MET A 155 94.60 44.72 -51.10
CA MET A 155 95.36 44.87 -49.85
C MET A 155 94.72 44.20 -48.61
N GLY A 156 95.54 43.43 -47.90
CA GLY A 156 95.56 43.35 -46.44
C GLY A 156 94.27 42.99 -45.67
N ASN A 157 94.15 41.71 -45.29
CA ASN A 157 93.45 41.30 -44.08
C ASN A 157 93.96 42.09 -42.84
N LYS A 158 93.17 43.07 -42.37
CA LYS A 158 93.02 43.51 -40.96
C LYS A 158 92.09 44.72 -40.85
N GLY A 159 90.92 44.56 -40.21
CA GLY A 159 90.08 45.71 -39.86
C GLY A 159 88.72 45.33 -39.28
N LYS A 160 88.41 45.89 -38.10
CA LYS A 160 87.06 45.94 -37.50
C LYS A 160 86.40 44.60 -37.13
N ASN A 161 87.14 43.75 -36.40
CA ASN A 161 86.58 43.42 -35.08
C ASN A 161 86.45 44.75 -34.32
N ALA A 162 85.29 45.07 -33.78
CA ALA A 162 85.24 46.03 -32.69
C ALA A 162 85.92 45.38 -31.47
N ASP A 163 86.91 46.03 -30.86
CA ASP A 163 87.57 45.49 -29.66
C ASP A 163 86.50 45.20 -28.60
N VAL A 164 86.32 43.91 -28.29
CA VAL A 164 85.52 43.49 -27.15
C VAL A 164 86.44 43.55 -25.93
N LEU A 165 86.19 44.52 -25.07
CA LEU A 165 87.04 44.82 -23.91
C LEU A 165 86.70 43.94 -22.69
N GLY A 166 85.61 43.18 -22.78
CA GLY A 166 85.11 42.33 -21.71
C GLY A 166 83.62 42.03 -21.86
N TYR A 167 83.03 41.45 -20.82
CA TYR A 167 81.60 41.20 -20.72
C TYR A 167 81.07 41.69 -19.37
N VAL A 168 79.90 42.34 -19.37
CA VAL A 168 79.14 42.59 -18.14
C VAL A 168 78.09 41.50 -18.00
N ARG A 169 78.03 40.89 -16.81
CA ARG A 169 77.03 39.90 -16.44
C ARG A 169 76.20 40.43 -15.28
N VAL A 170 74.88 40.49 -15.44
CA VAL A 170 73.95 40.88 -14.37
C VAL A 170 73.02 39.71 -14.02
N SER A 171 72.99 39.38 -12.73
CA SER A 171 71.99 38.48 -12.14
C SER A 171 71.01 39.31 -11.32
N MET A 172 69.72 39.21 -11.63
CA MET A 172 68.63 39.83 -10.86
C MET A 172 67.84 38.78 -10.07
N SER A 173 67.12 39.20 -9.03
CA SER A 173 66.23 38.32 -8.27
C SER A 173 64.82 38.88 -8.13
N ALA A 174 63.85 37.96 -8.17
CA ALA A 174 62.43 38.25 -8.19
C ALA A 174 61.86 38.75 -6.85
N THR A 175 62.60 38.63 -5.74
CA THR A 175 62.06 38.74 -4.36
C THR A 175 61.24 40.00 -4.11
N ARG A 176 61.76 41.18 -4.48
CA ARG A 176 61.07 42.48 -4.29
C ARG A 176 59.94 42.71 -5.30
N MET A 177 60.03 42.17 -6.52
CA MET A 177 58.94 42.22 -7.49
C MET A 177 57.78 41.31 -7.06
N LEU A 178 58.06 40.07 -6.67
CA LEU A 178 57.07 39.14 -6.11
C LEU A 178 56.38 39.73 -4.86
N ALA A 179 57.12 40.40 -3.98
CA ALA A 179 56.55 41.08 -2.82
C ALA A 179 55.62 42.27 -3.18
N LYS A 180 55.81 42.92 -4.32
CA LYS A 180 54.91 43.96 -4.85
C LYS A 180 53.68 43.37 -5.56
N HIS A 181 53.84 42.22 -6.23
CA HIS A 181 52.74 41.54 -6.93
C HIS A 181 51.89 40.67 -6.00
N SER A 182 52.40 40.24 -4.84
CA SER A 182 51.66 39.45 -3.85
C SER A 182 50.47 40.20 -3.24
N GLN A 183 50.59 41.52 -3.01
CA GLN A 183 49.45 42.35 -2.55
C GLN A 183 48.31 42.36 -3.58
N ARG A 184 48.64 42.47 -4.88
CA ARG A 184 47.65 42.39 -5.96
C ARG A 184 47.02 40.99 -6.06
N PHE A 185 47.82 39.94 -5.91
CA PHE A 185 47.32 38.56 -5.91
C PHE A 185 46.37 38.29 -4.74
N ALA A 186 46.73 38.74 -3.52
CA ALA A 186 45.87 38.64 -2.35
C ALA A 186 44.53 39.37 -2.53
N PHE A 187 44.53 40.53 -3.20
CA PHE A 187 43.32 41.29 -3.51
C PHE A 187 42.40 40.56 -4.51
N GLU A 188 42.94 40.06 -5.62
CA GLU A 188 42.17 39.28 -6.61
C GLU A 188 41.65 37.94 -6.04
N LEU A 189 42.46 37.28 -5.21
CA LEU A 189 42.07 36.07 -4.48
C LEU A 189 40.95 36.38 -3.48
N ALA A 190 41.01 37.50 -2.76
CA ALA A 190 39.96 37.93 -1.84
C ALA A 190 38.64 38.25 -2.56
N ILE A 191 38.67 38.93 -3.72
CA ILE A 191 37.48 39.17 -4.54
C ILE A 191 36.88 37.84 -5.03
N SER A 192 37.73 36.94 -5.51
CA SER A 192 37.30 35.63 -6.02
C SER A 192 36.72 34.73 -4.91
N ALA A 193 37.29 34.79 -3.70
CA ALA A 193 36.78 34.09 -2.51
C ALA A 193 35.46 34.70 -2.00
N LEU A 194 35.32 36.03 -2.04
CA LEU A 194 34.07 36.71 -1.72
C LEU A 194 32.96 36.34 -2.71
N ALA A 195 33.27 36.26 -4.01
CA ALA A 195 32.32 35.81 -5.03
C ALA A 195 31.87 34.35 -4.77
N LEU A 196 32.82 33.44 -4.51
CA LEU A 196 32.50 32.04 -4.15
C LEU A 196 31.64 31.96 -2.87
N PHE A 197 31.92 32.78 -1.87
CA PHE A 197 31.15 32.84 -0.61
C PHE A 197 29.70 33.34 -0.85
N VAL A 198 29.52 34.40 -1.65
CA VAL A 198 28.19 34.88 -2.06
C VAL A 198 27.44 33.83 -2.87
N SER A 199 28.10 33.14 -3.81
CA SER A 199 27.50 32.02 -4.54
C SER A 199 27.12 30.86 -3.64
N ALA A 200 27.90 30.55 -2.60
CA ALA A 200 27.57 29.52 -1.62
C ALA A 200 26.33 29.88 -0.77
N ILE A 201 26.23 31.14 -0.32
CA ILE A 201 25.02 31.65 0.37
C ILE A 201 23.80 31.54 -0.56
N LEU A 202 23.92 31.98 -1.81
CA LEU A 202 22.85 31.92 -2.80
C LEU A 202 22.43 30.47 -3.12
N ALA A 203 23.38 29.54 -3.20
CA ALA A 203 23.11 28.11 -3.39
C ALA A 203 22.35 27.50 -2.20
N VAL A 204 22.70 27.87 -0.96
CA VAL A 204 21.93 27.47 0.24
C VAL A 204 20.53 28.06 0.21
N TYR A 205 20.38 29.33 -0.17
CA TYR A 205 19.10 30.03 -0.22
C TYR A 205 18.14 29.40 -1.25
N LEU A 206 18.55 29.23 -2.52
CA LEU A 206 17.71 28.58 -3.53
C LEU A 206 17.38 27.13 -3.14
N SER A 207 18.37 26.40 -2.60
CA SER A 207 18.15 25.03 -2.15
C SER A 207 17.10 24.95 -1.05
N GLN A 208 17.16 25.79 -0.02
CA GLN A 208 16.14 25.81 1.04
C GLN A 208 14.77 26.30 0.55
N SER A 209 14.73 27.30 -0.33
CA SER A 209 13.50 27.87 -0.89
C SER A 209 12.67 26.82 -1.64
N LEU A 210 13.33 25.93 -2.39
CA LEU A 210 12.68 24.86 -3.14
C LEU A 210 12.40 23.61 -2.29
N THR A 211 13.29 23.22 -1.38
CA THR A 211 13.13 21.94 -0.66
C THR A 211 12.20 22.00 0.54
N ARG A 212 12.12 23.14 1.26
CA ARG A 212 11.27 23.22 2.46
C ARG A 212 9.77 23.07 2.15
N PRO A 213 9.17 23.80 1.19
CA PRO A 213 7.74 23.65 0.88
C PRO A 213 7.40 22.23 0.41
N LEU A 214 8.29 21.63 -0.40
CA LEU A 214 8.12 20.27 -0.90
C LEU A 214 8.18 19.22 0.21
N GLN A 215 9.07 19.38 1.20
CA GLN A 215 9.13 18.50 2.37
C GLN A 215 7.83 18.58 3.20
N ILE A 216 7.31 19.79 3.45
CA ILE A 216 6.06 19.98 4.18
C ILE A 216 4.87 19.37 3.40
N ALA A 217 4.78 19.60 2.08
CA ALA A 217 3.74 19.02 1.24
C ALA A 217 3.78 17.48 1.20
N ILE A 218 4.98 16.86 1.25
CA ILE A 218 5.14 15.40 1.33
C ILE A 218 4.72 14.87 2.71
N GLU A 219 4.96 15.61 3.78
CA GLU A 219 4.58 15.22 5.14
C GLU A 219 3.04 15.25 5.31
N THR A 220 2.37 16.33 4.90
CA THR A 220 0.90 16.39 4.91
C THR A 220 0.25 15.38 3.95
N LEU A 221 0.90 15.00 2.84
CA LEU A 221 0.44 13.88 2.01
C LEU A 221 0.55 12.51 2.71
N ARG A 222 1.37 12.36 3.76
CA ARG A 222 1.37 11.16 4.62
C ARG A 222 0.23 11.21 5.63
N GLU A 223 -0.01 12.36 6.26
CA GLU A 223 -1.13 12.62 7.18
C GLU A 223 -2.48 12.30 6.50
N ILE A 224 -2.71 12.85 5.30
CA ILE A 224 -3.88 12.58 4.44
C ILE A 224 -4.02 11.09 4.13
N ARG A 225 -2.92 10.40 3.81
CA ARG A 225 -2.90 8.96 3.52
C ARG A 225 -3.19 8.11 4.77
N GLU A 226 -2.82 8.59 5.95
CA GLU A 226 -3.08 7.93 7.24
C GLU A 226 -4.47 8.27 7.80
N GLY A 227 -5.22 9.13 7.11
CA GLY A 227 -6.65 9.39 7.31
C GLY A 227 -6.98 10.72 7.97
N ASP A 228 -5.98 11.57 8.23
CA ASP A 228 -6.18 12.95 8.69
C ASP A 228 -6.30 13.89 7.48
N TYR A 229 -7.55 14.19 7.13
CA TYR A 229 -7.88 15.14 6.06
C TYR A 229 -8.00 16.59 6.55
N SER A 230 -7.78 16.85 7.85
CA SER A 230 -7.96 18.17 8.47
C SER A 230 -6.72 19.08 8.36
N SER A 231 -5.54 18.49 8.14
CA SER A 231 -4.32 19.24 7.83
C SER A 231 -4.50 20.10 6.58
N THR A 232 -4.11 21.38 6.68
CA THR A 232 -4.11 22.33 5.56
C THR A 232 -2.70 22.90 5.36
N LEU A 233 -2.25 22.93 4.12
CA LEU A 233 -0.97 23.51 3.73
C LEU A 233 -1.11 25.02 3.56
N GLU A 234 -0.31 25.79 4.29
CA GLU A 234 -0.11 27.21 3.97
C GLU A 234 0.58 27.33 2.60
N VAL A 235 0.06 28.20 1.72
CA VAL A 235 0.60 28.40 0.37
C VAL A 235 1.81 29.34 0.45
N THR A 236 2.95 28.77 0.84
CA THR A 236 4.20 29.48 1.17
C THR A 236 4.93 30.10 -0.03
N THR A 237 4.56 29.71 -1.25
CA THR A 237 5.28 30.05 -2.49
C THR A 237 4.30 30.23 -3.65
N GLY A 238 4.56 31.18 -4.54
CA GLY A 238 3.89 31.24 -5.84
C GLY A 238 4.48 30.26 -6.86
N GLY A 239 3.84 30.14 -8.02
CA GLY A 239 4.24 29.20 -9.08
C GLY A 239 3.85 27.76 -8.77
N GLU A 240 4.52 26.81 -9.43
CA GLU A 240 4.11 25.40 -9.51
C GLU A 240 4.04 24.70 -8.15
N ILE A 241 4.83 25.16 -7.17
CA ILE A 241 4.80 24.66 -5.79
C ILE A 241 3.56 25.17 -5.04
N GLY A 242 3.15 26.42 -5.28
CA GLY A 242 1.90 26.97 -4.73
C GLY A 242 0.65 26.33 -5.32
N ASP A 243 0.67 26.07 -6.63
CA ASP A 243 -0.39 25.33 -7.33
C ASP A 243 -0.53 23.90 -6.80
N LEU A 244 0.60 23.24 -6.49
CA LEU A 244 0.64 21.94 -5.83
C LEU A 244 0.07 22.00 -4.40
N GLN A 245 0.50 22.95 -3.56
CA GLN A 245 -0.05 23.15 -2.21
C GLN A 245 -1.57 23.39 -2.25
N THR A 246 -2.04 24.22 -3.18
CA THR A 246 -3.46 24.52 -3.39
C THR A 246 -4.25 23.29 -3.84
N SER A 247 -3.68 22.48 -4.73
CA SER A 247 -4.29 21.24 -5.24
C SER A 247 -4.40 20.17 -4.15
N ILE A 248 -3.39 20.04 -3.27
CA ILE A 248 -3.43 19.14 -2.11
C ILE A 248 -4.52 19.57 -1.12
N ASN A 249 -4.65 20.87 -0.83
CA ASN A 249 -5.73 21.40 0.01
C ASN A 249 -7.13 21.09 -0.56
N ALA A 250 -7.33 21.32 -1.86
CA ALA A 250 -8.59 21.00 -2.53
C ALA A 250 -8.92 19.50 -2.51
N MET A 251 -7.90 18.65 -2.68
CA MET A 251 -8.03 17.19 -2.56
C MET A 251 -8.40 16.78 -1.13
N SER A 252 -7.74 17.32 -0.11
CA SER A 252 -8.01 16.99 1.30
C SER A 252 -9.43 17.35 1.70
N LEU A 253 -9.90 18.55 1.32
CA LEU A 253 -11.27 18.99 1.53
C LEU A 253 -12.29 18.08 0.83
N SER A 254 -12.02 17.67 -0.41
CA SER A 254 -12.88 16.76 -1.16
C SER A 254 -12.95 15.35 -0.55
N LEU A 255 -11.82 14.83 -0.05
CA LEU A 255 -11.75 13.55 0.68
C LEU A 255 -12.49 13.63 2.02
N GLN A 256 -12.36 14.74 2.76
CA GLN A 256 -13.09 14.98 4.00
C GLN A 256 -14.61 15.02 3.77
N GLN A 257 -15.07 15.70 2.72
CA GLN A 257 -16.49 15.74 2.32
C GLN A 257 -17.00 14.35 1.92
N ALA A 258 -16.27 13.64 1.04
CA ALA A 258 -16.64 12.31 0.59
C ALA A 258 -16.69 11.28 1.75
N LYS A 259 -15.80 11.40 2.74
CA LYS A 259 -15.84 10.62 3.98
C LYS A 259 -17.12 10.93 4.77
N GLN A 260 -17.42 12.21 5.02
CA GLN A 260 -18.59 12.61 5.82
C GLN A 260 -19.90 12.17 5.16
N ASP A 261 -20.03 12.33 3.83
CA ASP A 261 -21.21 11.88 3.08
C ASP A 261 -21.37 10.36 3.12
N LEU A 262 -20.26 9.61 3.04
CA LEU A 262 -20.28 8.16 3.18
C LEU A 262 -20.68 7.73 4.60
N GLU A 263 -20.14 8.36 5.65
CA GLU A 263 -20.50 8.08 7.05
C GLU A 263 -21.98 8.38 7.31
N ASN A 264 -22.49 9.52 6.85
CA ASN A 264 -23.91 9.90 6.95
C ASN A 264 -24.81 8.83 6.28
N LYS A 265 -24.44 8.41 5.06
CA LYS A 265 -25.19 7.42 4.26
C LYS A 265 -25.11 6.00 4.83
N VAL A 266 -24.00 5.64 5.47
CA VAL A 266 -23.86 4.37 6.21
C VAL A 266 -24.73 4.38 7.47
N GLN A 267 -24.80 5.51 8.20
CA GLN A 267 -25.69 5.64 9.37
C GLN A 267 -27.17 5.55 8.97
N GLU A 268 -27.60 6.28 7.94
CA GLU A 268 -28.95 6.21 7.36
C GLU A 268 -29.32 4.75 7.03
N ARG A 269 -28.50 4.09 6.19
CA ARG A 269 -28.75 2.71 5.75
C ARG A 269 -28.71 1.69 6.89
N THR A 270 -27.88 1.90 7.90
CA THR A 270 -27.84 1.03 9.09
C THR A 270 -29.13 1.15 9.88
N ARG A 271 -29.65 2.37 10.07
CA ARG A 271 -30.92 2.62 10.76
C ARG A 271 -32.09 1.98 10.02
N ASP A 272 -32.20 2.20 8.72
CA ASP A 272 -33.30 1.67 7.89
C ASP A 272 -33.31 0.12 7.87
N LEU A 273 -32.12 -0.50 7.82
CA LEU A 273 -31.97 -1.96 7.93
C LEU A 273 -32.35 -2.50 9.31
N MET A 274 -32.05 -1.76 10.40
CA MET A 274 -32.48 -2.13 11.74
C MET A 274 -34.01 -2.03 11.91
N GLU A 275 -34.63 -0.99 11.33
CA GLU A 275 -36.08 -0.80 11.35
C GLU A 275 -36.79 -1.94 10.61
N SER A 276 -36.44 -2.18 9.34
CA SER A 276 -37.01 -3.27 8.54
C SER A 276 -36.78 -4.65 9.14
N ARG A 277 -35.61 -4.91 9.76
CA ARG A 277 -35.35 -6.16 10.51
C ARG A 277 -36.28 -6.31 11.71
N ASN A 278 -36.53 -5.23 12.46
CA ASN A 278 -37.41 -5.26 13.63
C ASN A 278 -38.89 -5.46 13.23
N GLU A 279 -39.33 -4.88 12.12
CA GLU A 279 -40.65 -5.15 11.54
C GLU A 279 -40.80 -6.62 11.12
N ALA A 280 -39.81 -7.16 10.39
CA ALA A 280 -39.82 -8.56 9.96
C ALA A 280 -39.85 -9.54 11.15
N LEU A 281 -39.14 -9.23 12.24
CA LEU A 281 -39.18 -10.01 13.48
C LEU A 281 -40.56 -9.98 14.16
N LYS A 282 -41.20 -8.79 14.25
CA LYS A 282 -42.57 -8.65 14.77
C LYS A 282 -43.58 -9.45 13.93
N ALA A 283 -43.57 -9.25 12.62
CA ALA A 283 -44.48 -9.94 11.70
C ALA A 283 -44.31 -11.48 11.75
N ASN A 284 -43.09 -11.99 11.93
CA ASN A 284 -42.83 -13.42 12.09
C ASN A 284 -43.36 -13.95 13.44
N ALA A 285 -43.19 -13.20 14.54
CA ALA A 285 -43.76 -13.53 15.84
C ALA A 285 -45.30 -13.54 15.83
N GLU A 286 -45.92 -12.54 15.19
CA GLU A 286 -47.37 -12.48 15.00
C GLU A 286 -47.89 -13.63 14.13
N LYS A 287 -47.20 -13.95 13.02
CA LYS A 287 -47.51 -15.11 12.17
C LYS A 287 -47.47 -16.42 12.97
N ARG A 288 -46.43 -16.65 13.77
CA ARG A 288 -46.31 -17.84 14.64
C ARG A 288 -47.47 -17.93 15.63
N LYS A 289 -47.81 -16.82 16.30
CA LYS A 289 -48.94 -16.74 17.25
C LYS A 289 -50.29 -17.01 16.57
N LEU A 290 -50.48 -16.53 15.34
CA LEU A 290 -51.68 -16.79 14.55
C LEU A 290 -51.78 -18.27 14.15
N ILE A 291 -50.68 -18.88 13.68
CA ILE A 291 -50.62 -20.31 13.35
C ILE A 291 -50.97 -21.17 14.57
N GLN A 292 -50.36 -20.91 15.73
CA GLN A 292 -50.68 -21.62 16.98
C GLN A 292 -52.18 -21.51 17.35
N LYS A 293 -52.77 -20.32 17.22
CA LYS A 293 -54.21 -20.11 17.48
C LYS A 293 -55.12 -20.83 16.47
N VAL A 294 -54.72 -20.91 15.20
CA VAL A 294 -55.46 -21.69 14.19
C VAL A 294 -55.39 -23.19 14.52
N HIS A 295 -54.23 -23.71 14.95
CA HIS A 295 -54.10 -25.11 15.35
C HIS A 295 -54.95 -25.47 16.58
N SER A 296 -55.01 -24.60 17.61
CA SER A 296 -55.87 -24.88 18.78
C SER A 296 -57.34 -24.93 18.37
N ILE A 297 -57.82 -23.94 17.60
CA ILE A 297 -59.20 -23.90 17.08
C ILE A 297 -59.52 -25.16 16.26
N VAL A 298 -58.58 -25.66 15.44
CA VAL A 298 -58.81 -26.87 14.63
C VAL A 298 -58.91 -28.15 15.49
N GLU A 299 -58.15 -28.31 16.58
CA GLU A 299 -58.31 -29.47 17.47
C GLU A 299 -59.53 -29.32 18.41
N ASP A 300 -59.90 -28.10 18.82
CA ASP A 300 -61.15 -27.83 19.55
C ASP A 300 -62.39 -28.14 18.69
N GLU A 301 -62.40 -27.72 17.42
CA GLU A 301 -63.46 -28.03 16.45
C GLU A 301 -63.56 -29.54 16.20
N ARG A 302 -62.41 -30.22 16.00
CA ARG A 302 -62.33 -31.69 15.90
C ARG A 302 -62.91 -32.38 17.14
N LYS A 303 -62.76 -31.80 18.33
CA LYS A 303 -63.33 -32.31 19.57
C LYS A 303 -64.84 -32.13 19.64
N SER A 304 -65.39 -30.97 19.24
CA SER A 304 -66.85 -30.77 19.18
C SER A 304 -67.50 -31.75 18.20
N ILE A 305 -66.98 -31.79 16.96
CA ILE A 305 -67.48 -32.68 15.90
C ILE A 305 -67.39 -34.16 16.32
N ALA A 306 -66.31 -34.58 16.99
CA ALA A 306 -66.19 -35.95 17.48
C ALA A 306 -67.28 -36.32 18.52
N ILE A 307 -67.57 -35.41 19.46
CA ILE A 307 -68.60 -35.61 20.51
C ILE A 307 -70.01 -35.60 19.90
N GLU A 308 -70.30 -34.65 19.01
CA GLU A 308 -71.60 -34.56 18.31
C GLU A 308 -71.87 -35.82 17.47
N ILE A 309 -70.87 -36.29 16.71
CA ILE A 309 -70.93 -37.54 15.95
C ILE A 309 -71.08 -38.74 16.90
N HIS A 310 -70.37 -38.79 18.03
CA HIS A 310 -70.50 -39.87 18.99
C HIS A 310 -71.93 -39.94 19.55
N ASP A 311 -72.48 -38.83 20.04
CA ASP A 311 -73.73 -38.86 20.80
C ASP A 311 -74.98 -39.01 19.89
N GLU A 312 -75.06 -38.28 18.77
CA GLU A 312 -76.25 -38.31 17.91
C GLU A 312 -76.34 -39.60 17.08
N LEU A 313 -75.23 -40.06 16.48
CA LEU A 313 -75.25 -41.30 15.68
C LEU A 313 -75.35 -42.54 16.55
N ASN A 314 -74.69 -42.61 17.71
CA ASN A 314 -74.81 -43.80 18.56
C ASN A 314 -76.22 -43.94 19.12
N ALA A 315 -76.85 -42.85 19.57
CA ALA A 315 -78.25 -42.87 20.01
C ALA A 315 -79.18 -43.33 18.87
N SER A 316 -79.02 -42.75 17.66
CA SER A 316 -79.84 -43.08 16.50
C SER A 316 -79.67 -44.52 16.02
N LEU A 317 -78.43 -45.03 15.95
CA LEU A 317 -78.14 -46.41 15.55
C LEU A 317 -78.61 -47.42 16.59
N ILE A 318 -78.50 -47.12 17.89
CA ILE A 318 -79.04 -47.97 18.95
C ILE A 318 -80.57 -48.04 18.87
N ALA A 319 -81.26 -46.91 18.67
CA ALA A 319 -82.71 -46.87 18.52
C ALA A 319 -83.18 -47.67 17.28
N ALA A 320 -82.55 -47.45 16.12
CA ALA A 320 -82.85 -48.19 14.89
C ALA A 320 -82.61 -49.70 15.04
N ARG A 321 -81.54 -50.10 15.73
CA ARG A 321 -81.25 -51.51 16.04
C ARG A 321 -82.30 -52.12 16.98
N LEU A 322 -82.73 -51.39 18.01
CA LEU A 322 -83.75 -51.86 18.95
C LEU A 322 -85.11 -52.08 18.27
N GLU A 323 -85.55 -51.16 17.41
CA GLU A 323 -86.79 -51.36 16.64
C GLU A 323 -86.64 -52.47 15.58
N ALA A 324 -85.48 -52.64 14.94
CA ALA A 324 -85.23 -53.81 14.07
C ALA A 324 -85.30 -55.14 14.84
N GLN A 325 -84.70 -55.22 16.02
CA GLN A 325 -84.79 -56.37 16.92
C GLN A 325 -86.23 -56.63 17.40
N ARG A 326 -87.01 -55.57 17.65
CA ARG A 326 -88.43 -55.64 18.01
C ARG A 326 -89.31 -56.15 16.88
N ILE A 327 -89.08 -55.68 15.64
CA ILE A 327 -89.75 -56.20 14.43
C ILE A 327 -89.43 -57.69 14.25
N GLN A 328 -88.16 -58.08 14.39
CA GLN A 328 -87.74 -59.48 14.32
C GLN A 328 -88.44 -60.33 15.40
N HIS A 329 -88.54 -59.84 16.63
CA HIS A 329 -89.21 -60.54 17.74
C HIS A 329 -90.72 -60.69 17.47
N LEU A 330 -91.41 -59.62 17.10
CA LEU A 330 -92.85 -59.67 16.76
C LEU A 330 -93.13 -60.65 15.61
N ALA A 331 -92.25 -60.70 14.61
CA ALA A 331 -92.32 -61.65 13.50
C ALA A 331 -92.01 -63.13 13.88
N THR A 332 -91.61 -63.42 15.13
CA THR A 332 -91.56 -64.79 15.69
C THR A 332 -92.81 -65.16 16.51
N GLN A 333 -93.71 -64.22 16.76
CA GLN A 333 -94.96 -64.43 17.51
C GLN A 333 -96.19 -64.62 16.59
N ILE A 334 -95.97 -64.59 15.28
CA ILE A 334 -96.98 -64.77 14.22
C ILE A 334 -96.76 -66.13 13.56
N GLU A 335 -97.82 -66.73 13.01
CA GLU A 335 -97.75 -68.01 12.29
C GLU A 335 -96.75 -67.96 11.12
N ALA A 336 -95.93 -69.02 11.00
CA ALA A 336 -94.78 -69.05 10.11
C ALA A 336 -95.20 -69.14 8.64
N THR A 337 -95.15 -68.00 7.97
CA THR A 337 -95.43 -67.80 6.54
C THR A 337 -94.20 -67.24 5.81
N GLU A 338 -94.17 -67.39 4.49
CA GLU A 338 -93.11 -66.84 3.62
C GLU A 338 -92.90 -65.32 3.83
N VAL A 339 -94.01 -64.58 4.03
CA VAL A 339 -93.97 -63.14 4.37
C VAL A 339 -93.32 -62.88 5.73
N THR A 340 -93.63 -63.67 6.77
CA THR A 340 -92.95 -63.51 8.07
C THR A 340 -91.47 -63.87 8.01
N ALA A 341 -91.07 -64.80 7.13
CA ALA A 341 -89.67 -65.13 6.91
C ALA A 341 -88.91 -63.96 6.26
N GLU A 342 -89.48 -63.32 5.24
CA GLU A 342 -88.87 -62.10 4.66
C GLU A 342 -88.77 -60.99 5.72
N ILE A 343 -89.82 -60.73 6.51
CA ILE A 343 -89.79 -59.71 7.57
C ILE A 343 -88.63 -59.96 8.56
N GLN A 344 -88.40 -61.22 8.97
CA GLN A 344 -87.26 -61.58 9.83
C GLN A 344 -85.91 -61.39 9.12
N GLU A 345 -85.80 -61.67 7.82
CA GLU A 345 -84.57 -61.42 7.06
C GLU A 345 -84.28 -59.92 6.92
N ARG A 346 -85.28 -59.11 6.54
CA ARG A 346 -85.15 -57.65 6.44
C ARG A 346 -84.76 -57.03 7.78
N ALA A 347 -85.35 -57.50 8.89
CA ALA A 347 -84.99 -57.05 10.23
C ALA A 347 -83.54 -57.41 10.63
N LYS A 348 -83.07 -58.62 10.28
CA LYS A 348 -81.66 -59.01 10.44
C LYS A 348 -80.73 -58.16 9.57
N ALA A 349 -81.12 -57.83 8.34
CA ALA A 349 -80.35 -56.97 7.45
C ALA A 349 -80.19 -55.55 8.01
N ILE A 350 -81.26 -54.95 8.56
CA ILE A 350 -81.20 -53.64 9.24
C ILE A 350 -80.32 -53.72 10.51
N THR A 351 -80.43 -54.81 11.27
CA THR A 351 -79.58 -55.07 12.45
C THR A 351 -78.09 -55.18 12.06
N LYS A 352 -77.77 -55.79 10.91
CA LYS A 352 -76.40 -55.83 10.38
C LYS A 352 -75.94 -54.45 9.91
N LEU A 353 -76.73 -53.76 9.09
CA LEU A 353 -76.38 -52.44 8.56
C LEU A 353 -76.13 -51.41 9.68
N THR A 354 -76.91 -51.45 10.77
CA THR A 354 -76.68 -50.58 11.93
C THR A 354 -75.40 -50.91 12.71
N LEU A 355 -74.98 -52.19 12.76
CA LEU A 355 -73.69 -52.60 13.32
C LEU A 355 -72.51 -52.17 12.42
N ASP A 356 -72.63 -52.38 11.10
CA ASP A 356 -71.61 -51.98 10.12
C ASP A 356 -71.44 -50.45 10.10
N LEU A 357 -72.54 -49.68 10.20
CA LEU A 357 -72.51 -48.22 10.34
C LEU A 357 -71.91 -47.77 11.68
N TYR A 358 -72.21 -48.44 12.79
CA TYR A 358 -71.62 -48.14 14.10
C TYR A 358 -70.09 -48.33 14.09
N ALA A 359 -69.61 -49.44 13.51
CA ALA A 359 -68.17 -49.70 13.37
C ALA A 359 -67.47 -48.62 12.51
N ASN A 360 -68.08 -48.24 11.39
CA ASN A 360 -67.54 -47.18 10.51
C ASN A 360 -67.58 -45.79 11.18
N GLY A 361 -68.66 -45.46 11.89
CA GLY A 361 -68.79 -44.23 12.68
C GLY A 361 -67.72 -44.13 13.77
N ARG A 362 -67.51 -45.20 14.55
CA ARG A 362 -66.45 -45.27 15.57
C ARG A 362 -65.05 -45.11 14.98
N ASN A 363 -64.81 -45.61 13.76
CA ASN A 363 -63.54 -45.40 13.05
C ASN A 363 -63.37 -43.97 12.50
N LEU A 364 -64.46 -43.26 12.19
CA LEU A 364 -64.44 -41.83 11.84
C LEU A 364 -64.17 -40.97 13.08
N VAL A 365 -64.87 -41.21 14.19
CA VAL A 365 -64.64 -40.55 15.48
C VAL A 365 -63.18 -40.69 15.91
N ARG A 366 -62.62 -41.91 15.94
CA ARG A 366 -61.20 -42.19 16.25
C ARG A 366 -60.19 -41.39 15.41
N ARG A 367 -60.53 -41.01 14.16
CA ARG A 367 -59.68 -40.17 13.30
C ARG A 367 -59.80 -38.70 13.66
N LEU A 368 -61.02 -38.23 13.95
CA LEU A 368 -61.30 -36.85 14.37
C LEU A 368 -60.71 -36.57 15.75
N ARG A 369 -60.96 -37.42 16.75
CA ARG A 369 -60.39 -37.36 18.09
C ARG A 369 -60.13 -38.77 18.64
N PRO A 370 -58.93 -39.08 19.17
CA PRO A 370 -58.67 -40.35 19.82
C PRO A 370 -59.29 -40.40 21.22
N GLU A 371 -60.59 -40.66 21.31
CA GLU A 371 -61.29 -40.93 22.60
C GLU A 371 -60.63 -42.07 23.39
N VAL A 372 -59.97 -42.99 22.68
CA VAL A 372 -59.18 -44.09 23.23
C VAL A 372 -58.05 -43.57 24.13
N LEU A 373 -57.52 -42.36 23.86
CA LEU A 373 -56.49 -41.71 24.69
C LEU A 373 -57.05 -41.31 26.07
N ASP A 374 -58.28 -40.78 26.11
CA ASP A 374 -58.97 -40.43 27.36
C ASP A 374 -59.33 -41.68 28.19
N MET A 375 -59.49 -42.84 27.53
CA MET A 375 -59.96 -44.09 28.17
C MET A 375 -58.86 -45.08 28.54
N LEU A 376 -57.78 -45.17 27.74
CA LEU A 376 -56.69 -46.16 27.87
C LEU A 376 -55.30 -45.52 28.08
N GLY A 377 -55.22 -44.19 28.14
CA GLY A 377 -53.94 -43.46 28.17
C GLY A 377 -53.16 -43.55 26.86
N LEU A 378 -51.94 -42.99 26.85
CA LEU A 378 -51.09 -42.94 25.64
C LEU A 378 -50.73 -44.33 25.11
N GLN A 379 -50.20 -45.18 25.98
CA GLN A 379 -49.74 -46.54 25.64
C GLN A 379 -50.87 -47.38 25.01
N GLY A 380 -52.01 -47.50 25.69
CA GLY A 380 -53.14 -48.31 25.21
C GLY A 380 -53.80 -47.75 23.93
N ALA A 381 -53.77 -46.43 23.73
CA ALA A 381 -54.26 -45.81 22.51
C ALA A 381 -53.33 -46.05 21.30
N VAL A 382 -52.01 -46.03 21.50
CA VAL A 382 -51.05 -46.39 20.44
C VAL A 382 -51.14 -47.89 20.12
N GLU A 383 -51.26 -48.74 21.14
CA GLU A 383 -51.44 -50.19 20.95
C GLU A 383 -52.75 -50.54 20.20
N ASP A 384 -53.88 -49.86 20.51
CA ASP A 384 -55.13 -49.94 19.72
C ASP A 384 -54.95 -49.45 18.28
N MET A 385 -54.15 -48.39 18.06
CA MET A 385 -53.82 -47.89 16.72
C MET A 385 -53.06 -48.93 15.89
N LEU A 386 -51.98 -49.52 16.42
CA LEU A 386 -51.19 -50.52 15.70
C LEU A 386 -51.95 -51.84 15.51
N ARG A 387 -52.78 -52.27 16.49
CA ARG A 387 -53.73 -53.37 16.29
C ARG A 387 -54.71 -53.10 15.15
N HIS A 388 -55.20 -51.87 15.00
CA HIS A 388 -56.08 -51.50 13.89
C HIS A 388 -55.34 -51.51 12.55
N TYR A 389 -54.09 -51.07 12.47
CA TYR A 389 -53.27 -51.20 11.27
C TYR A 389 -53.05 -52.68 10.89
N ASN A 390 -52.56 -53.51 11.81
CA ASN A 390 -52.38 -54.97 11.60
C ASN A 390 -53.67 -55.71 11.17
N SER A 391 -54.84 -55.21 11.58
CA SER A 391 -56.13 -55.83 11.24
C SER A 391 -56.68 -55.43 9.85
N ASN A 392 -56.21 -54.33 9.26
CA ASN A 392 -56.78 -53.75 8.03
C ASN A 392 -55.76 -53.58 6.88
N VAL A 393 -54.46 -53.59 7.17
CA VAL A 393 -53.38 -53.56 6.19
C VAL A 393 -52.87 -54.98 5.94
N GLN A 394 -52.77 -55.38 4.68
CA GLN A 394 -52.16 -56.64 4.28
C GLN A 394 -50.74 -56.38 3.74
N GLY A 395 -49.79 -57.26 4.10
CA GLY A 395 -48.40 -57.20 3.63
C GLY A 395 -47.43 -56.36 4.46
N CYS A 396 -47.90 -55.71 5.53
CA CYS A 396 -47.06 -54.93 6.46
C CYS A 396 -47.38 -55.31 7.91
N GLN A 397 -46.35 -55.49 8.75
CA GLN A 397 -46.48 -55.83 10.17
C GLN A 397 -46.07 -54.65 11.06
N PHE A 398 -46.92 -54.30 12.02
CA PHE A 398 -46.72 -53.17 12.93
C PHE A 398 -46.45 -53.70 14.35
N HIS A 399 -45.26 -53.45 14.88
CA HIS A 399 -44.86 -53.82 16.23
C HIS A 399 -44.87 -52.60 17.15
N PHE A 400 -45.33 -52.80 18.39
CA PHE A 400 -45.33 -51.79 19.44
C PHE A 400 -44.49 -52.28 20.61
N ASP A 401 -43.61 -51.41 21.12
CA ASP A 401 -42.89 -51.61 22.38
C ASP A 401 -43.06 -50.37 23.27
N SER A 402 -42.98 -50.56 24.58
CA SER A 402 -43.25 -49.49 25.55
C SER A 402 -42.60 -49.75 26.91
N ASP A 403 -41.79 -48.81 27.36
CA ASP A 403 -41.07 -48.86 28.65
C ASP A 403 -41.29 -47.59 29.48
N GLY A 404 -41.52 -47.77 30.78
CA GLY A 404 -41.89 -46.72 31.75
C GLY A 404 -43.39 -46.45 31.92
N ASP A 405 -43.72 -45.50 32.82
CA ASP A 405 -45.09 -45.07 33.09
C ASP A 405 -45.44 -43.75 32.38
N PHE A 406 -46.56 -43.75 31.65
CA PHE A 406 -47.07 -42.63 30.86
C PHE A 406 -48.28 -41.92 31.52
N SER A 407 -48.69 -42.37 32.71
CA SER A 407 -49.92 -41.90 33.40
C SER A 407 -49.86 -40.44 33.86
N GLY A 408 -48.66 -39.93 34.17
CA GLY A 408 -48.42 -38.55 34.60
C GLY A 408 -48.22 -37.52 33.49
N LEU A 409 -48.34 -37.90 32.21
CA LEU A 409 -48.14 -36.97 31.09
C LEU A 409 -49.25 -35.91 30.99
N ASP A 410 -48.89 -34.70 30.54
CA ASP A 410 -49.91 -33.71 30.16
C ASP A 410 -50.78 -34.24 29.01
N SER A 411 -52.08 -33.96 29.11
CA SER A 411 -53.09 -34.31 28.11
C SER A 411 -52.80 -33.74 26.71
N GLY A 412 -52.28 -32.51 26.61
CA GLY A 412 -51.89 -31.90 25.34
C GLY A 412 -50.66 -32.55 24.73
N LEU A 413 -49.67 -32.90 25.56
CA LEU A 413 -48.50 -33.67 25.15
C LEU A 413 -48.92 -35.07 24.66
N ALA A 414 -49.72 -35.82 25.42
CA ALA A 414 -50.19 -37.15 25.04
C ALA A 414 -50.98 -37.15 23.71
N ILE A 415 -51.86 -36.16 23.50
CA ILE A 415 -52.54 -35.95 22.20
C ILE A 415 -51.52 -35.69 21.10
N SER A 416 -50.52 -34.85 21.36
CA SER A 416 -49.50 -34.48 20.36
C SER A 416 -48.63 -35.67 19.95
N VAL A 417 -48.23 -36.51 20.91
CA VAL A 417 -47.49 -37.77 20.65
C VAL A 417 -48.33 -38.73 19.81
N TYR A 418 -49.59 -38.97 20.21
CA TYR A 418 -50.51 -39.82 19.43
C TYR A 418 -50.67 -39.30 17.98
N ARG A 419 -50.81 -37.98 17.79
CA ARG A 419 -50.92 -37.34 16.46
C ARG A 419 -49.64 -37.45 15.64
N ILE A 420 -48.46 -37.41 16.27
CA ILE A 420 -47.17 -37.60 15.62
C ILE A 420 -47.04 -39.04 15.12
N ILE A 421 -47.33 -40.04 15.96
CA ILE A 421 -47.30 -41.47 15.56
C ILE A 421 -48.34 -41.73 14.46
N GLN A 422 -49.56 -41.20 14.60
CA GLN A 422 -50.60 -41.29 13.58
C GLN A 422 -50.16 -40.70 12.23
N GLU A 423 -49.44 -39.56 12.23
CA GLU A 423 -48.94 -38.96 10.99
C GLU A 423 -47.73 -39.72 10.42
N ALA A 424 -46.85 -40.26 11.26
CA ALA A 424 -45.74 -41.12 10.84
C ALA A 424 -46.24 -42.39 10.15
N LEU A 425 -47.13 -43.18 10.79
CA LEU A 425 -47.76 -44.37 10.19
C LEU A 425 -48.57 -44.04 8.93
N SER A 426 -49.21 -42.87 8.90
CA SER A 426 -49.88 -42.29 7.72
C SER A 426 -48.92 -42.03 6.56
N ASN A 427 -47.68 -41.62 6.82
CA ASN A 427 -46.65 -41.42 5.79
C ASN A 427 -46.07 -42.75 5.30
N VAL A 428 -45.74 -43.68 6.21
CA VAL A 428 -45.26 -45.04 5.86
C VAL A 428 -46.25 -45.71 4.90
N MET A 429 -47.54 -45.71 5.23
CA MET A 429 -48.61 -46.31 4.42
C MET A 429 -48.85 -45.66 3.06
N LYS A 430 -48.34 -44.45 2.81
CA LYS A 430 -48.49 -43.74 1.53
C LYS A 430 -47.21 -43.76 0.67
N HIS A 431 -46.05 -43.90 1.30
CA HIS A 431 -44.78 -43.54 0.68
C HIS A 431 -43.66 -44.57 0.84
N ALA A 432 -43.69 -45.42 1.88
CA ALA A 432 -42.55 -46.29 2.20
C ALA A 432 -42.58 -47.66 1.52
N GLN A 433 -43.76 -48.21 1.20
CA GLN A 433 -43.91 -49.62 0.77
C GLN A 433 -43.30 -50.65 1.75
N ALA A 434 -43.13 -50.26 3.03
CA ALA A 434 -42.51 -51.08 4.07
C ALA A 434 -43.30 -52.36 4.36
N THR A 435 -42.59 -53.43 4.73
CA THR A 435 -43.17 -54.71 5.18
C THR A 435 -43.17 -54.85 6.70
N GLN A 436 -42.36 -54.03 7.41
CA GLN A 436 -42.23 -54.00 8.85
C GLN A 436 -42.12 -52.55 9.34
N VAL A 437 -42.81 -52.26 10.44
CA VAL A 437 -42.82 -50.96 11.12
C VAL A 437 -42.73 -51.21 12.61
N GLU A 438 -41.89 -50.46 13.30
CA GLU A 438 -41.71 -50.54 14.74
C GLU A 438 -42.00 -49.18 15.37
N VAL A 439 -42.73 -49.17 16.48
CA VAL A 439 -43.06 -47.97 17.26
C VAL A 439 -42.69 -48.24 18.70
N ALA A 440 -41.77 -47.44 19.26
CA ALA A 440 -41.38 -47.52 20.66
C ALA A 440 -41.73 -46.23 21.42
N LEU A 441 -42.15 -46.39 22.67
CA LEU A 441 -42.28 -45.32 23.65
C LEU A 441 -41.39 -45.63 24.86
N THR A 442 -40.53 -44.70 25.27
CA THR A 442 -39.59 -44.93 26.38
C THR A 442 -39.52 -43.70 27.29
N MET A 443 -39.80 -43.88 28.57
CA MET A 443 -39.52 -42.86 29.59
C MET A 443 -38.05 -42.93 30.02
N LEU A 444 -37.27 -41.94 29.60
CA LEU A 444 -35.86 -41.80 29.97
C LEU A 444 -35.76 -41.06 31.32
N GLU A 445 -35.94 -41.81 32.42
CA GLU A 445 -35.97 -41.28 33.80
C GLU A 445 -34.76 -40.40 34.13
N GLU A 446 -33.53 -40.84 33.80
CA GLU A 446 -32.30 -40.08 34.05
C GLU A 446 -32.27 -38.71 33.34
N GLN A 447 -33.06 -38.54 32.28
CA GLN A 447 -33.11 -37.34 31.45
C GLN A 447 -34.39 -36.52 31.65
N ASN A 448 -35.34 -36.99 32.48
CA ASN A 448 -36.72 -36.49 32.54
C ASN A 448 -37.30 -36.23 31.13
N SER A 449 -37.25 -37.24 30.25
CA SER A 449 -37.80 -37.10 28.90
C SER A 449 -38.54 -38.34 28.39
N LEU A 450 -39.55 -38.10 27.55
CA LEU A 450 -40.23 -39.14 26.77
C LEU A 450 -39.56 -39.24 25.40
N GLN A 451 -38.94 -40.38 25.09
CA GLN A 451 -38.53 -40.72 23.73
C GLN A 451 -39.67 -41.44 23.01
N ILE A 452 -39.90 -41.06 21.76
CA ILE A 452 -40.74 -41.75 20.79
C ILE A 452 -39.86 -42.12 19.61
N GLU A 453 -39.96 -43.36 19.16
CA GLU A 453 -39.29 -43.84 17.97
C GLU A 453 -40.31 -44.49 17.03
N VAL A 454 -40.21 -44.17 15.74
CA VAL A 454 -40.97 -44.83 14.68
C VAL A 454 -40.00 -45.15 13.55
N SER A 455 -39.83 -46.44 13.24
CA SER A 455 -38.97 -46.92 12.16
C SER A 455 -39.77 -47.75 11.14
N ASP A 456 -39.37 -47.67 9.87
CA ASP A 456 -39.91 -48.48 8.77
C ASP A 456 -38.79 -49.02 7.87
N ASN A 457 -38.98 -50.21 7.31
CA ASN A 457 -38.00 -50.88 6.44
C ASN A 457 -38.22 -50.65 4.94
N GLY A 458 -38.83 -49.52 4.57
CA GLY A 458 -39.28 -49.23 3.21
C GLY A 458 -38.24 -48.58 2.30
N GLN A 459 -38.71 -47.94 1.23
CA GLN A 459 -37.87 -47.30 0.20
C GLN A 459 -37.10 -46.05 0.67
N GLY A 460 -37.45 -45.46 1.82
CA GLY A 460 -36.86 -44.21 2.34
C GLY A 460 -36.93 -43.02 1.36
N PHE A 461 -36.17 -41.95 1.66
CA PHE A 461 -36.01 -40.77 0.80
C PHE A 461 -34.79 -39.91 1.17
N ASP A 462 -34.30 -39.11 0.21
CA ASP A 462 -33.25 -38.11 0.45
C ASP A 462 -33.82 -36.88 1.17
N ILE A 463 -33.38 -36.64 2.41
CA ILE A 463 -33.82 -35.55 3.28
C ILE A 463 -33.36 -34.15 2.80
N HIS A 464 -32.26 -34.08 2.03
CA HIS A 464 -31.70 -32.83 1.51
C HIS A 464 -32.35 -32.39 0.19
N HIS A 465 -32.74 -33.34 -0.67
CA HIS A 465 -33.41 -33.04 -1.94
C HIS A 465 -34.94 -33.04 -1.86
N SER A 466 -35.54 -33.70 -0.85
CA SER A 466 -37.00 -33.68 -0.66
C SER A 466 -37.46 -32.43 0.09
N SER A 467 -38.43 -31.70 -0.48
CA SER A 467 -39.10 -30.64 0.28
C SER A 467 -39.92 -31.25 1.42
N ALA A 468 -39.77 -30.69 2.63
CA ALA A 468 -40.46 -31.21 3.81
C ALA A 468 -41.98 -31.11 3.64
N GLY A 469 -42.64 -32.26 3.49
CA GLY A 469 -44.08 -32.34 3.28
C GLY A 469 -44.89 -31.73 4.43
N ILE A 470 -46.18 -31.49 4.18
CA ILE A 470 -47.11 -30.89 5.16
C ILE A 470 -47.13 -31.72 6.46
N GLY A 471 -47.07 -33.06 6.37
CA GLY A 471 -46.97 -33.96 7.52
C GLY A 471 -45.72 -33.73 8.37
N ILE A 472 -44.52 -33.75 7.76
CA ILE A 472 -43.24 -33.51 8.45
C ILE A 472 -43.20 -32.10 9.07
N THR A 473 -43.73 -31.11 8.37
CA THR A 473 -43.83 -29.73 8.88
C THR A 473 -44.74 -29.68 10.11
N GLY A 474 -45.94 -30.27 10.04
CA GLY A 474 -46.86 -30.35 11.18
C GLY A 474 -46.39 -31.26 12.33
N MET A 475 -45.49 -32.21 12.09
CA MET A 475 -44.80 -32.94 13.17
C MET A 475 -43.79 -32.02 13.86
N ARG A 476 -42.93 -31.31 13.11
CA ARG A 476 -41.96 -30.34 13.65
C ARG A 476 -42.63 -29.22 14.46
N GLU A 477 -43.78 -28.72 13.99
CA GLU A 477 -44.55 -27.68 14.71
C GLU A 477 -45.15 -28.19 16.04
N ARG A 478 -45.63 -29.44 16.09
CA ARG A 478 -46.09 -30.07 17.35
C ARG A 478 -44.93 -30.33 18.31
N VAL A 479 -43.79 -30.82 17.80
CA VAL A 479 -42.59 -31.05 18.61
C VAL A 479 -42.11 -29.75 19.26
N ALA A 480 -42.00 -28.67 18.47
CA ALA A 480 -41.61 -27.35 18.95
C ALA A 480 -42.62 -26.73 19.95
N ALA A 481 -43.90 -27.10 19.88
CA ALA A 481 -44.93 -26.60 20.80
C ALA A 481 -44.79 -27.11 22.25
N PHE A 482 -44.17 -28.27 22.44
CA PHE A 482 -43.86 -28.87 23.76
C PHE A 482 -42.36 -28.90 24.05
N HIS A 483 -41.60 -27.98 23.44
CA HIS A 483 -40.14 -27.83 23.63
C HIS A 483 -39.31 -29.11 23.38
N GLY A 484 -39.82 -30.02 22.55
CA GLY A 484 -39.13 -31.25 22.18
C GLY A 484 -38.11 -31.09 21.07
N GLU A 485 -37.34 -32.15 20.85
CA GLU A 485 -36.39 -32.32 19.76
C GLU A 485 -36.89 -33.39 18.77
N ILE A 486 -36.52 -33.25 17.49
CA ILE A 486 -36.93 -34.16 16.42
C ILE A 486 -35.75 -34.43 15.49
N GLU A 487 -35.33 -35.68 15.49
CA GLU A 487 -34.35 -36.25 14.57
C GLU A 487 -35.08 -37.15 13.55
N LEU A 488 -34.64 -37.07 12.30
CA LEU A 488 -35.20 -37.83 11.19
C LEU A 488 -34.03 -38.33 10.35
N GLN A 489 -33.89 -39.65 10.27
CA GLN A 489 -32.90 -40.33 9.45
C GLN A 489 -33.62 -41.10 8.34
N SER A 490 -33.12 -41.03 7.12
CA SER A 490 -33.66 -41.77 5.97
C SER A 490 -32.66 -41.73 4.83
N SER A 491 -32.55 -42.85 4.14
CA SER A 491 -31.73 -43.05 2.94
C SER A 491 -32.58 -43.79 1.91
N ALA A 492 -32.30 -43.59 0.62
CA ALA A 492 -32.94 -44.39 -0.41
C ALA A 492 -32.59 -45.88 -0.22
N GLU A 493 -33.63 -46.74 -0.26
CA GLU A 493 -33.56 -48.20 -0.05
C GLU A 493 -33.18 -48.66 1.39
N GLU A 494 -33.05 -47.75 2.36
CA GLU A 494 -32.74 -48.06 3.77
C GLU A 494 -33.86 -47.70 4.77
N GLY A 495 -35.02 -47.25 4.28
CA GLY A 495 -36.20 -46.95 5.12
C GLY A 495 -36.19 -45.56 5.77
N THR A 496 -36.93 -45.43 6.87
CA THR A 496 -37.07 -44.18 7.64
C THR A 496 -36.97 -44.48 9.14
N GLN A 497 -36.29 -43.63 9.90
CA GLN A 497 -36.31 -43.61 11.36
C GLN A 497 -36.62 -42.19 11.86
N LEU A 498 -37.65 -42.06 12.67
CA LEU A 498 -38.08 -40.82 13.30
C LEU A 498 -37.90 -40.94 14.82
N ILE A 499 -36.98 -40.18 15.40
CA ILE A 499 -36.73 -40.14 16.84
C ILE A 499 -37.15 -38.76 17.36
N ILE A 500 -38.01 -38.74 18.37
CA ILE A 500 -38.52 -37.51 18.98
C ILE A 500 -38.32 -37.60 20.50
N ARG A 501 -37.85 -36.52 21.11
CA ARG A 501 -37.64 -36.40 22.56
C ARG A 501 -38.47 -35.25 23.10
N PHE A 502 -39.29 -35.47 24.12
CA PHE A 502 -40.02 -34.41 24.82
C PHE A 502 -39.55 -34.30 26.26
N PRO A 503 -39.18 -33.10 26.77
CA PRO A 503 -38.95 -32.92 28.20
C PRO A 503 -40.27 -33.12 28.96
N VAL A 504 -40.24 -33.95 30.00
CA VAL A 504 -41.35 -34.11 30.95
C VAL A 504 -40.99 -33.43 32.27
N ALA A 505 -42.00 -33.04 33.04
CA ALA A 505 -41.77 -32.61 34.42
C ALA A 505 -41.38 -33.83 35.27
N PRO A 506 -40.47 -33.68 36.26
CA PRO A 506 -40.29 -34.71 37.28
C PRO A 506 -41.60 -34.89 38.06
N VAL A 507 -41.93 -36.14 38.36
CA VAL A 507 -43.15 -36.58 39.08
C VAL A 507 -42.99 -36.38 40.60
#